data_AF-A0A0F9U2X1-F1
#
_entry.id   AF-A0A0F9U2X1-F1
#
_cell.length_a   1.000
_cell.length_b   1.000
_cell.length_c   1.000
_cell.angle_alpha   90.00
_cell.angle_beta   90.00
_cell.angle_gamma   90.00
#
_symmetry.space_group_name_H-M   'P 1'
#
loop_
_entity.id
_entity.type
_entity.pdbx_description
1 polymer ?
#
loop_
_entity_poly.entity_id
_entity_poly.type
_entity_poly.pdbx_seq_one_letter_code
_entity_poly.pdbx_strand_id
1 'polypeptide(L)'
;MDEFVEIKLKQMDEFLKSSAGWFRSRSGNEWIYDFHMKKIPVIIKVASSIRIDTERSRNKGSDAIRVYAVVKKGLDPKDKIIRGLLKASRVYRTKNWKTNLKKLIISKLDQAYKIYHKNQRKIRR
;
A
#
# COMPACT_ATOMS: atom_id res chain seq x y z
N MET A 1 7.02 -25.16 6.01
CA MET A 1 6.02 -24.43 5.19
C MET A 1 5.41 -23.36 6.08
N ASP A 2 5.34 -22.11 5.61
CA ASP A 2 4.68 -21.06 6.38
C ASP A 2 3.16 -21.31 6.45
N GLU A 3 2.63 -21.27 7.66
CA GLU A 3 1.19 -21.43 7.90
C GLU A 3 0.43 -20.19 7.44
N PHE A 4 -0.53 -20.40 6.54
CA PHE A 4 -1.42 -19.34 6.05
C PHE A 4 -2.42 -18.95 7.13
N VAL A 5 -2.66 -17.65 7.27
CA VAL A 5 -3.60 -17.10 8.25
C VAL A 5 -4.69 -16.30 7.55
N GLU A 6 -5.90 -16.39 8.10
CA GLU A 6 -6.98 -15.46 7.75
C GLU A 6 -6.68 -14.09 8.35
N ILE A 7 -6.86 -13.04 7.56
CA ILE A 7 -6.71 -11.65 8.03
C ILE A 7 -8.08 -10.99 7.93
N LYS A 8 -8.56 -10.48 9.07
CA LYS A 8 -9.80 -9.70 9.15
C LYS A 8 -9.54 -8.23 8.91
N LEU A 9 -10.55 -7.51 8.42
CA LEU A 9 -10.45 -6.07 8.17
C LEU A 9 -9.97 -5.28 9.40
N LYS A 10 -10.55 -5.58 10.58
CA LYS A 10 -10.18 -4.95 11.85
C LYS A 10 -8.69 -5.08 12.17
N GLN A 11 -8.09 -6.25 11.93
CA GLN A 11 -6.66 -6.47 12.18
C GLN A 11 -5.77 -5.67 11.23
N MET A 12 -6.21 -5.46 9.98
CA MET A 12 -5.52 -4.62 9.01
C MET A 12 -5.61 -3.14 9.38
N ASP A 13 -6.80 -2.69 9.81
CA ASP A 13 -7.02 -1.34 10.31
C ASP A 13 -6.12 -1.03 11.51
N GLU A 14 -6.16 -1.87 12.54
CA GLU A 14 -5.34 -1.72 13.74
C GLU A 14 -3.85 -1.63 13.38
N PHE A 15 -3.39 -2.47 12.45
CA PHE A 15 -1.99 -2.47 12.04
C PHE A 15 -1.61 -1.20 11.26
N LEU A 16 -2.33 -0.86 10.19
CA LEU A 16 -1.95 0.26 9.31
C LEU A 16 -2.28 1.62 9.92
N LYS A 17 -3.47 1.77 10.52
CA LYS A 17 -3.91 3.03 11.12
C LYS A 17 -3.32 3.28 12.51
N SER A 18 -2.54 2.35 13.07
CA SER A 18 -1.70 2.62 14.24
C SER A 18 -0.75 3.80 14.01
N SER A 19 -0.36 4.02 12.75
CA SER A 19 0.45 5.17 12.33
C SER A 19 -0.45 6.22 11.68
N ALA A 20 -0.25 7.49 12.02
CA ALA A 20 -0.99 8.58 11.38
C ALA A 20 -0.69 8.66 9.87
N GLY A 21 -1.67 9.07 9.07
CA GLY A 21 -1.51 9.33 7.63
C GLY A 21 -1.99 8.22 6.69
N TRP A 22 -2.59 7.16 7.22
CA TRP A 22 -3.27 6.13 6.43
C TRP A 22 -4.76 6.42 6.27
N PHE A 23 -5.21 6.40 5.02
CA PHE A 23 -6.62 6.57 4.65
C PHE A 23 -7.12 5.30 3.99
N ARG A 24 -8.26 4.77 4.43
CA ARG A 24 -8.84 3.57 3.82
C ARG A 24 -9.92 3.96 2.82
N SER A 25 -9.90 3.35 1.65
CA SER A 25 -10.91 3.50 0.60
C SER A 25 -11.31 2.14 0.03
N ARG A 26 -12.43 2.12 -0.68
CA ARG A 26 -12.92 0.94 -1.43
C ARG A 26 -12.41 1.00 -2.85
N SER A 27 -11.94 -0.11 -3.40
CA SER A 27 -11.61 -0.22 -4.83
C SER A 27 -12.02 -1.59 -5.34
N GLY A 28 -12.95 -1.65 -6.30
CA GLY A 28 -13.52 -2.91 -6.76
C GLY A 28 -14.08 -3.72 -5.60
N ASN A 29 -13.60 -4.95 -5.43
CA ASN A 29 -13.98 -5.84 -4.32
C ASN A 29 -12.87 -6.01 -3.27
N GLU A 30 -12.07 -4.96 -3.02
CA GLU A 30 -11.08 -4.98 -1.94
C GLU A 30 -10.92 -3.63 -1.25
N TRP A 31 -10.40 -3.67 -0.03
CA TRP A 31 -10.02 -2.46 0.70
C TRP A 31 -8.60 -2.02 0.33
N ILE A 32 -8.44 -0.73 0.05
CA ILE A 32 -7.16 -0.06 -0.23
C ILE A 32 -6.82 0.88 0.92
N TYR A 33 -5.55 0.92 1.29
CA TYR A 33 -5.02 1.87 2.27
C TYR A 33 -3.99 2.76 1.59
N ASP A 34 -4.21 4.07 1.67
CA ASP A 34 -3.41 5.09 1.04
C ASP A 34 -2.61 5.83 2.12
N PHE A 35 -1.29 5.80 2.01
CA PHE A 35 -0.39 6.60 2.82
C PHE A 35 0.14 7.78 2.02
N HIS A 36 -0.23 8.98 2.44
CA HIS A 36 0.11 10.23 1.76
C HIS A 36 1.40 10.79 2.33
N MET A 37 2.45 10.89 1.50
CA MET A 37 3.69 11.54 1.92
C MET A 37 3.48 13.06 2.01
N LYS A 38 3.86 13.67 3.15
CA LYS A 38 3.60 15.10 3.41
C LYS A 38 4.37 16.05 2.50
N LYS A 39 5.60 15.67 2.11
CA LYS A 39 6.55 16.56 1.42
C LYS A 39 6.66 16.31 -0.09
N ILE A 40 6.16 15.18 -0.57
CA ILE A 40 6.23 14.81 -1.99
C ILE A 40 4.87 14.27 -2.45
N PRO A 41 4.48 14.49 -3.72
CA PRO A 41 3.19 14.09 -4.26
C PRO A 41 3.16 12.59 -4.58
N VAL A 42 3.54 11.75 -3.61
CA VAL A 42 3.63 10.29 -3.73
C VAL A 42 2.69 9.66 -2.71
N ILE A 43 1.99 8.62 -3.15
CA ILE A 43 1.10 7.82 -2.33
C ILE A 43 1.60 6.37 -2.35
N ILE A 44 1.80 5.79 -1.17
CA ILE A 44 1.96 4.35 -1.03
C ILE A 44 0.57 3.74 -0.86
N LYS A 45 0.25 2.76 -1.69
CA LYS A 45 -1.04 2.06 -1.67
C LYS A 45 -0.85 0.62 -1.23
N VAL A 46 -1.67 0.19 -0.28
CA VAL A 46 -1.74 -1.19 0.21
C VAL A 46 -3.11 -1.75 -0.13
N ALA A 47 -3.16 -2.66 -1.10
CA ALA A 47 -4.36 -3.42 -1.39
C ALA A 47 -4.41 -4.65 -0.47
N SER A 48 -5.41 -4.68 0.39
CA SER A 48 -5.48 -5.63 1.52
C SER A 48 -5.78 -7.07 1.13
N SER A 49 -6.32 -7.31 -0.07
CA SER A 49 -6.88 -8.61 -0.46
C SER A 49 -8.08 -9.04 0.41
N ILE A 50 -8.65 -8.14 1.22
CA ILE A 50 -9.82 -8.41 2.06
C ILE A 50 -11.04 -7.98 1.26
N ARG A 51 -12.01 -8.89 1.07
CA ARG A 51 -13.24 -8.56 0.34
C ARG A 51 -14.08 -7.57 1.14
N ILE A 52 -14.80 -6.71 0.43
CA ILE A 52 -15.61 -5.66 1.05
C ILE A 52 -16.89 -6.24 1.67
N ASP A 53 -17.45 -7.27 1.04
CA ASP A 53 -18.71 -7.93 1.43
C ASP A 53 -18.62 -8.69 2.76
N THR A 54 -17.53 -9.42 2.94
CA THR A 54 -17.33 -10.38 4.03
C THR A 54 -16.33 -9.88 5.06
N GLU A 55 -15.59 -8.81 4.75
CA GLU A 55 -14.49 -8.28 5.55
C GLU A 55 -13.40 -9.32 5.89
N ARG A 56 -13.32 -10.36 5.05
CA ARG A 56 -12.40 -11.48 5.16
C ARG A 56 -11.54 -11.60 3.91
N SER A 57 -10.32 -12.07 4.11
CA SER A 57 -9.39 -12.39 3.03
C SER A 57 -9.87 -13.60 2.20
N ARG A 58 -9.59 -13.67 0.89
CA ARG A 58 -10.06 -14.80 0.05
C ARG A 58 -9.33 -16.11 0.37
N ASN A 59 -9.73 -17.19 -0.31
CA ASN A 59 -9.22 -18.55 -0.09
C ASN A 59 -7.68 -18.65 -0.08
N LYS A 60 -7.17 -19.66 0.62
CA LYS A 60 -5.74 -19.96 0.73
C LYS A 60 -5.13 -20.11 -0.67
N GLY A 61 -3.97 -19.47 -0.90
CA GLY A 61 -3.23 -19.55 -2.17
C GLY A 61 -3.65 -18.56 -3.26
N SER A 62 -4.85 -17.97 -3.19
CA SER A 62 -5.35 -17.07 -4.25
C SER A 62 -5.15 -15.57 -3.97
N ASP A 63 -4.59 -15.22 -2.81
CA ASP A 63 -4.75 -13.88 -2.24
C ASP A 63 -3.52 -13.41 -1.46
N ALA A 64 -2.96 -12.29 -1.90
CA ALA A 64 -1.79 -11.64 -1.32
C ALA A 64 -2.01 -10.13 -1.19
N ILE A 65 -1.53 -9.57 -0.08
CA ILE A 65 -1.53 -8.12 0.14
C ILE A 65 -0.58 -7.50 -0.89
N ARG A 66 -1.00 -6.45 -1.59
CA ARG A 66 -0.18 -5.78 -2.61
C ARG A 66 0.22 -4.40 -2.16
N VAL A 67 1.50 -4.08 -2.31
CA VAL A 67 2.06 -2.75 -2.01
C VAL A 67 2.67 -2.15 -3.25
N TYR A 68 2.23 -0.95 -3.62
CA TYR A 68 2.69 -0.20 -4.78
C TYR A 68 2.72 1.30 -4.49
N ALA A 69 3.30 2.08 -5.40
CA ALA A 69 3.38 3.53 -5.26
C ALA A 69 2.89 4.23 -6.52
N VAL A 70 2.22 5.37 -6.34
CA VAL A 70 1.74 6.23 -7.42
C VAL A 70 2.13 7.68 -7.17
N VAL A 71 2.17 8.48 -8.24
CA VAL A 71 2.40 9.92 -8.19
C VAL A 71 1.11 10.66 -8.47
N LYS A 72 0.81 11.69 -7.67
CA LYS A 72 -0.29 12.63 -7.86
C LYS A 72 0.20 13.99 -8.36
N LYS A 73 -0.72 14.86 -8.78
CA LYS A 73 -0.41 16.17 -9.35
C LYS A 73 0.23 17.15 -8.36
N GLY A 74 -0.21 17.15 -7.11
CA GLY A 74 0.28 18.02 -6.06
C GLY A 74 0.26 17.34 -4.70
N LEU A 75 0.30 18.13 -3.62
CA LEU A 75 0.32 17.63 -2.26
C LEU A 75 -1.08 17.47 -1.64
N ASP A 76 -2.14 17.98 -2.27
CA ASP A 76 -3.50 17.85 -1.77
C ASP A 76 -3.94 16.37 -1.83
N PRO A 77 -4.54 15.79 -0.78
CA PRO A 77 -5.10 14.44 -0.82
C PRO A 77 -6.10 14.19 -1.96
N LYS A 78 -6.80 15.23 -2.43
CA LYS A 78 -7.78 15.18 -3.54
C LYS A 78 -7.16 15.30 -4.92
N ASP A 79 -5.85 15.57 -5.02
CA ASP A 79 -5.18 15.70 -6.30
C ASP A 79 -5.22 14.40 -7.10
N LYS A 80 -5.46 14.52 -8.41
CA LYS A 80 -5.52 13.40 -9.33
C LYS A 80 -4.20 12.63 -9.37
N ILE A 81 -4.30 11.30 -9.42
CA ILE A 81 -3.18 10.42 -9.73
C ILE A 81 -2.78 10.64 -11.19
N ILE A 82 -1.49 10.89 -11.43
CA ILE A 82 -0.94 11.10 -12.77
C ILE A 82 -0.44 9.78 -13.35
N ARG A 83 0.31 9.00 -12.56
CA ARG A 83 0.94 7.77 -13.04
C ARG A 83 1.37 6.84 -11.91
N GLY A 84 1.62 5.58 -12.27
CA GLY A 84 2.31 4.63 -11.41
C GLY A 84 3.79 5.01 -11.22
N LEU A 85 4.30 4.84 -9.99
CA LEU A 85 5.71 5.05 -9.65
C LEU A 85 6.46 3.73 -9.43
N LEU A 86 5.83 2.81 -8.68
CA LEU A 86 6.38 1.49 -8.37
C LEU A 86 5.36 0.42 -8.69
N LYS A 87 5.80 -0.65 -9.35
CA LYS A 87 4.99 -1.86 -9.54
C LYS A 87 4.65 -2.50 -8.19
N ALA A 88 3.53 -3.22 -8.18
CA ALA A 88 3.04 -3.95 -7.03
C ALA A 88 3.98 -5.09 -6.63
N SER A 89 4.30 -5.14 -5.35
CA SER A 89 4.97 -6.27 -4.70
C SER A 89 3.97 -6.93 -3.75
N ARG A 90 4.10 -8.25 -3.57
CA ARG A 90 3.13 -9.06 -2.83
C ARG A 90 3.68 -9.47 -1.47
N VAL A 91 2.80 -9.53 -0.47
CA VAL A 91 3.04 -10.16 0.83
C VAL A 91 2.02 -11.26 1.01
N TYR A 92 2.50 -12.47 1.23
CA TYR A 92 1.65 -13.61 1.55
C TYR A 92 1.09 -13.49 2.97
N ARG A 93 -0.15 -13.95 3.14
CA ARG A 93 -0.85 -13.95 4.43
C ARG A 93 -0.38 -15.13 5.29
N THR A 94 0.87 -15.08 5.73
CA THR A 94 1.45 -16.05 6.66
C THR A 94 1.46 -15.48 8.08
N LYS A 95 1.76 -16.27 9.11
CA LYS A 95 1.86 -15.77 10.51
C LYS A 95 2.70 -14.49 10.65
N ASN A 96 3.73 -14.32 9.81
CA ASN A 96 4.64 -13.17 9.82
C ASN A 96 4.22 -12.01 8.90
N TRP A 97 2.98 -12.00 8.39
CA TRP A 97 2.52 -11.01 7.41
C TRP A 97 2.70 -9.56 7.88
N LYS A 98 2.49 -9.25 9.16
CA LYS A 98 2.65 -7.90 9.72
C LYS A 98 4.08 -7.40 9.57
N THR A 99 5.05 -8.23 9.96
CA THR A 99 6.48 -7.92 9.87
C THR A 99 6.91 -7.78 8.42
N ASN A 100 6.48 -8.69 7.55
CA ASN A 100 6.80 -8.66 6.12
C ASN A 100 6.18 -7.45 5.42
N LEU A 101 4.93 -7.10 5.76
CA LEU A 101 4.24 -5.92 5.26
C LEU A 101 4.95 -4.64 5.71
N LYS A 102 5.32 -4.53 7.00
CA LYS A 102 6.09 -3.38 7.52
C LYS A 102 7.39 -3.18 6.74
N LYS A 103 8.18 -4.25 6.58
CA LYS A 103 9.45 -4.23 5.83
C LYS A 103 9.22 -3.78 4.38
N LEU A 104 8.19 -4.32 3.72
CA LEU A 104 7.88 -3.97 2.34
C LEU A 104 7.43 -2.51 2.20
N ILE A 105 6.59 -2.01 3.11
CA ILE A 105 6.14 -0.60 3.12
C ILE A 105 7.34 0.33 3.25
N ILE A 106 8.23 0.08 4.22
CA ILE A 106 9.44 0.89 4.43
C ILE A 106 10.32 0.88 3.17
N SER A 107 10.55 -0.31 2.59
CA SER A 107 11.33 -0.45 1.35
C SER A 107 10.70 0.32 0.19
N LYS A 108 9.37 0.26 0.03
CA LYS A 108 8.65 1.00 -1.02
C LYS A 108 8.67 2.51 -0.79
N LEU A 109 8.59 2.97 0.46
CA LEU A 109 8.73 4.39 0.79
C LEU A 109 10.09 4.94 0.38
N ASP A 110 11.17 4.25 0.76
CA ASP A 110 12.54 4.64 0.41
C ASP A 110 12.76 4.64 -1.12
N GLN A 111 12.34 3.56 -1.80
CA GLN A 111 12.43 3.47 -3.27
C GLN A 111 11.64 4.58 -3.96
N ALA A 112 10.41 4.84 -3.50
CA ALA A 112 9.55 5.86 -4.10
C ALA A 112 10.15 7.26 -3.93
N TYR A 113 10.69 7.56 -2.75
CA TYR A 113 11.40 8.81 -2.49
C TYR A 113 12.59 8.99 -3.44
N LYS A 114 13.47 7.99 -3.52
CA LYS A 114 14.66 8.01 -4.39
C LYS A 114 14.31 8.20 -5.86
N ILE A 115 13.35 7.44 -6.38
CA ILE A 115 12.93 7.53 -7.79
C ILE A 115 12.28 8.87 -8.09
N TYR A 116 11.42 9.37 -7.20
CA TYR A 116 10.77 10.67 -7.39
C TYR A 116 11.81 11.79 -7.53
N HIS A 117 12.75 11.88 -6.59
CA HIS A 117 13.80 12.91 -6.64
C HIS A 117 14.76 12.74 -7.83
N LYS A 118 15.10 11.50 -8.21
CA LYS A 118 15.89 11.23 -9.42
C LYS A 118 15.20 11.76 -10.68
N ASN A 119 13.89 11.53 -10.80
CA ASN A 119 13.10 11.99 -11.95
C ASN A 119 12.98 13.52 -12.00
N GLN A 120 12.81 14.18 -10.84
CA GLN A 120 12.78 15.65 -10.79
C GLN A 120 14.10 16.29 -11.24
N ARG A 121 15.25 15.68 -10.90
CA ARG A 121 16.56 16.15 -11.36
C ARG A 121 16.74 16.03 -12.88
N LYS A 122 16.15 15.02 -13.52
CA LYS A 122 16.21 14.83 -14.97
C LYS A 122 15.37 15.86 -15.74
N ILE A 123 14.26 16.32 -15.17
CA ILE A 123 13.36 17.30 -15.81
C ILE A 123 13.97 18.71 -15.77
N ARG A 124 14.83 19.00 -14.79
CA ARG A 124 15.48 20.31 -14.60
C ARG A 124 16.79 20.49 -15.39
N ARG A 125 17.20 19.48 -16.16
CA ARG A 125 18.35 19.53 -17.06
C ARG A 125 17.83 19.56 -18.48
#